data_AF-A0A365H8D7-F1
#
_entry.id   AF-A0A365H8D7-F1
#
_cell.length_a   1.000
_cell.length_b   1.000
_cell.length_c   1.000
_cell.angle_alpha   90.00
_cell.angle_beta   90.00
_cell.angle_gamma   90.00
#
_symmetry.space_group_name_H-M   'P 1'
#
loop_
_entity.id
_entity.type
_entity.pdbx_description
1 polymer ?
#
loop_
_entity_poly.entity_id
_entity_poly.type
_entity_poly.pdbx_seq_one_letter_code
_entity_poly.pdbx_strand_id
1 'polypeptide(L)'
;MEALLGHGFEVPAGWMDPSGPRDATILYRRPGQPLQAVVWDEESGARTGIFVAGRQGERTRLGNPSHLGGGLLPAPMETAKRLVLGVREPQVKYRSHADFRDGADDRIRIFN
;
A
#
# COMPACT_ATOMS: atom_id res chain seq x y z
N MET A 1 -5.24 -9.86 0.28
CA MET A 1 -6.10 -9.86 1.50
C MET A 1 -5.88 -11.11 2.34
N GLU A 2 -5.83 -12.30 1.73
CA GLU A 2 -5.61 -13.57 2.45
C GLU A 2 -4.36 -13.60 3.34
N ALA A 3 -3.26 -12.98 2.89
CA ALA A 3 -2.03 -12.90 3.68
C ALA A 3 -2.20 -12.16 5.02
N LEU A 4 -3.10 -11.17 5.12
CA LEU A 4 -3.35 -10.46 6.39
C LEU A 4 -4.30 -11.25 7.30
N LEU A 5 -5.33 -11.88 6.73
CA LEU A 5 -6.29 -12.70 7.46
C LEU A 5 -5.59 -13.86 8.19
N GLY A 6 -4.59 -14.49 7.55
CA GLY A 6 -3.76 -15.55 8.15
C GLY A 6 -2.91 -15.11 9.35
N HIS A 7 -2.83 -13.80 9.64
CA HIS A 7 -2.06 -13.22 10.74
C HIS A 7 -2.94 -12.53 11.80
N GLY A 8 -4.24 -12.86 11.85
CA GLY A 8 -5.17 -12.36 12.86
C GLY A 8 -5.58 -10.90 12.69
N PHE A 9 -5.44 -10.35 11.49
CA PHE A 9 -6.01 -9.06 11.14
C PHE A 9 -7.45 -9.22 10.63
N GLU A 10 -8.31 -8.29 11.00
CA GLU A 10 -9.56 -8.06 10.30
C GLU A 10 -9.30 -7.13 9.12
N VAL A 11 -9.86 -7.45 7.95
CA VAL A 11 -9.71 -6.66 6.72
C VAL A 11 -11.08 -6.15 6.27
N PRO A 12 -11.55 -5.00 6.78
CA PRO A 12 -12.92 -4.55 6.56
C PRO A 12 -13.19 -4.03 5.14
N ALA A 13 -12.16 -3.54 4.43
CA ALA A 13 -12.32 -3.04 3.07
C ALA A 13 -10.97 -2.97 2.33
N GLY A 14 -11.05 -2.91 1.00
CA GLY A 14 -9.94 -2.54 0.14
C GLY A 14 -10.45 -2.02 -1.20
N TRP A 15 -9.67 -1.14 -1.81
CA TRP A 15 -9.99 -0.55 -3.11
C TRP A 15 -8.71 -0.22 -3.88
N MET A 16 -8.87 -0.12 -5.20
CA MET A 16 -7.85 0.43 -6.10
C MET A 16 -8.31 1.82 -6.52
N ASP A 17 -7.36 2.76 -6.57
CA ASP A 17 -7.57 4.07 -7.17
C ASP A 17 -6.80 4.17 -8.50
N PRO A 18 -7.51 4.24 -9.64
CA PRO A 18 -6.88 4.29 -10.95
C PRO A 18 -6.35 5.70 -11.33
N SER A 19 -6.57 6.74 -10.52
CA SER A 19 -6.21 8.11 -10.88
C SER A 19 -4.80 8.46 -10.44
N GLY A 20 -3.97 8.85 -11.42
CA GLY A 20 -2.53 9.04 -11.30
C GLY A 20 -2.05 9.89 -10.10
N PRO A 21 -1.05 9.41 -9.32
CA PRO A 21 -0.44 8.07 -9.37
C PRO A 21 -1.41 6.96 -8.94
N ARG A 22 -1.38 5.82 -9.62
CA ARG A 22 -2.16 4.62 -9.25
C ARG A 22 -1.84 4.24 -7.80
N ASP A 23 -2.88 3.97 -7.02
CA ASP A 23 -2.72 3.45 -5.67
C ASP A 23 -3.70 2.31 -5.37
N ALA A 24 -3.37 1.55 -4.33
CA ALA A 24 -4.26 0.57 -3.75
C ALA A 24 -4.25 0.72 -2.24
N THR A 25 -5.43 0.62 -1.64
CA THR A 25 -5.62 0.72 -0.20
C THR A 25 -6.22 -0.57 0.33
N ILE A 26 -5.66 -1.08 1.42
CA ILE A 26 -6.25 -2.15 2.22
C ILE A 26 -6.40 -1.64 3.64
N LEU A 27 -7.63 -1.59 4.13
CA LEU A 27 -7.91 -1.31 5.53
C LEU A 27 -7.69 -2.58 6.34
N TYR A 28 -7.09 -2.44 7.51
CA TYR A 28 -6.90 -3.56 8.42
C TYR A 28 -6.94 -3.08 9.87
N ARG A 29 -7.28 -3.99 10.79
CA ARG A 29 -7.15 -3.74 12.23
C ARG A 29 -6.86 -5.03 12.97
N ARG A 30 -6.35 -4.90 14.18
CA ARG A 30 -6.38 -5.97 15.19
C ARG A 30 -7.48 -5.67 16.21
N PRO A 31 -8.02 -6.68 16.90
CA PRO A 31 -8.93 -6.46 18.02
C PRO A 31 -8.33 -5.46 19.02
N GLY A 32 -9.10 -4.43 19.38
CA GLY A 32 -8.66 -3.38 20.32
C GLY A 32 -7.69 -2.34 19.76
N GLN A 33 -7.40 -2.33 18.46
CA GLN A 33 -6.54 -1.32 17.82
C GLN A 33 -7.33 -0.38 16.90
N PRO A 34 -6.83 0.86 16.67
CA PRO A 34 -7.43 1.75 15.69
C PRO A 34 -7.38 1.14 14.29
N LEU A 35 -8.30 1.59 13.43
CA LEU A 35 -8.30 1.22 12.02
C LEU A 35 -7.03 1.75 11.35
N GLN A 36 -6.29 0.85 10.72
CA GLN A 36 -5.09 1.16 9.98
C GLN A 36 -5.31 0.89 8.50
N ALA A 37 -4.40 1.39 7.68
CA ALA A 37 -4.39 1.10 6.27
C ALA A 37 -2.97 0.82 5.79
N VAL A 38 -2.86 -0.12 4.85
CA VAL A 38 -1.70 -0.22 3.96
C VAL A 38 -2.10 0.48 2.67
N VAL A 39 -1.30 1.45 2.26
CA VAL A 39 -1.44 2.12 0.97
C VAL A 39 -0.21 1.78 0.16
N TRP A 40 -0.43 1.27 -1.02
CA TRP A 40 0.59 1.10 -2.04
C TRP A 40 0.38 2.17 -3.10
N ASP A 41 1.42 2.86 -3.54
CA ASP A 41 1.38 3.60 -4.79
C ASP A 41 2.59 3.33 -5.66
N GLU A 42 2.40 3.67 -6.93
CA GLU A 42 3.37 3.39 -7.96
C GLU A 42 4.64 4.27 -7.91
N GLU A 43 4.73 5.26 -7.01
CA GLU A 43 5.91 6.14 -6.88
C GLU A 43 6.80 5.75 -5.70
N SER A 44 6.19 5.35 -4.59
CA SER A 44 6.84 5.19 -3.29
C SER A 44 6.67 3.81 -2.66
N GLY A 45 5.88 2.93 -3.29
CA GLY A 45 5.63 1.57 -2.83
C GLY A 45 4.69 1.53 -1.62
N ALA A 46 4.89 0.55 -0.74
CA ALA A 46 3.98 0.30 0.37
C ALA A 46 4.29 1.14 1.61
N ARG A 47 3.26 1.78 2.17
CA ARG A 47 3.28 2.47 3.46
C ARG A 47 2.10 2.07 4.32
N THR A 48 2.21 2.28 5.62
CA THR A 48 1.14 2.03 6.57
C THR A 48 1.01 3.15 7.60
N GLY A 49 -0.19 3.28 8.17
CA GLY A 49 -0.48 4.24 9.23
C GLY A 49 -1.92 4.14 9.67
N ILE A 50 -2.31 5.04 10.60
CA ILE A 50 -3.70 5.16 11.05
C ILE A 50 -4.54 5.63 9.86
N PHE A 51 -5.66 4.97 9.60
CA PHE A 51 -6.57 5.40 8.54
C PHE A 51 -7.32 6.67 8.98
N VAL A 52 -7.18 7.76 8.23
CA VAL A 52 -7.86 9.03 8.50
C VAL A 52 -9.06 9.22 7.59
N ALA A 53 -8.88 9.02 6.28
CA ALA A 53 -9.94 9.13 5.27
C ALA A 53 -9.52 8.46 3.96
N GLY A 54 -10.49 8.14 3.10
CA GLY A 54 -10.27 7.57 1.77
C GLY A 54 -11.41 6.64 1.38
N ARG A 55 -11.63 6.47 0.08
CA ARG A 55 -12.54 5.48 -0.50
C ARG A 55 -12.18 5.29 -1.97
N GLN A 56 -12.85 4.39 -2.66
CA GLN A 56 -12.66 4.24 -4.10
C GLN A 56 -12.87 5.59 -4.83
N GLY A 57 -11.90 6.01 -5.63
CA GLY A 57 -11.91 7.31 -6.31
C GLY A 57 -11.39 8.48 -5.48
N GLU A 58 -11.04 8.26 -4.19
CA GLU A 58 -10.51 9.27 -3.29
C GLU A 58 -9.23 8.82 -2.61
N ARG A 59 -8.18 9.64 -2.75
CA ARG A 59 -6.86 9.40 -2.20
C ARG A 59 -6.92 9.11 -0.69
N THR A 60 -6.33 7.99 -0.29
CA THR A 60 -6.23 7.62 1.12
C THR A 60 -5.27 8.53 1.87
N ARG A 61 -5.74 9.05 3.01
CA ARG A 61 -4.95 9.84 3.96
C ARG A 61 -4.62 8.99 5.19
N LEU A 62 -3.33 8.99 5.53
CA LEU A 62 -2.79 8.27 6.69
C LEU A 62 -2.33 9.25 7.76
N GLY A 63 -2.58 8.90 9.03
CA GLY A 63 -1.94 9.50 10.19
C GLY A 63 -0.64 8.75 10.49
N ASN A 64 0.45 9.51 10.68
CA ASN A 64 1.79 8.99 10.98
C ASN A 64 2.26 7.89 9.99
N PRO A 65 2.26 8.17 8.67
CA PRO A 65 2.64 7.16 7.68
C PRO A 65 4.10 6.71 7.88
N SER A 66 4.33 5.40 7.73
CA SER A 66 5.66 4.77 7.73
C SER A 66 5.79 3.86 6.51
N HIS A 67 6.92 3.93 5.81
CA HIS A 67 7.15 3.06 4.64
C HIS A 67 7.58 1.67 5.09
N LEU A 68 7.03 0.65 4.44
CA LEU A 68 7.37 -0.75 4.69
C LEU A 68 8.58 -1.21 3.86
N GLY A 69 8.94 -0.41 2.85
CA GLY A 69 9.97 -0.74 1.85
C GLY A 69 9.64 -2.00 1.05
N GLY A 70 10.66 -2.75 0.64
CA GLY A 70 10.50 -3.96 -0.17
C GLY A 70 10.36 -3.71 -1.67
N GLY A 71 10.69 -2.51 -2.14
CA GLY A 71 10.65 -2.16 -3.57
C GLY A 71 9.29 -1.62 -4.02
N LEU A 72 9.16 -1.44 -5.33
CA LEU A 72 7.95 -0.86 -5.91
C LEU A 72 6.78 -1.84 -5.98
N LEU A 73 7.01 -3.13 -6.23
CA LEU A 73 5.94 -4.14 -6.28
C LEU A 73 6.36 -5.37 -5.45
N PRO A 74 6.45 -5.25 -4.12
CA PRO A 74 6.73 -6.39 -3.27
C PRO A 74 5.62 -7.44 -3.40
N ALA A 75 6.00 -8.71 -3.35
CA ALA A 75 5.03 -9.81 -3.31
C ALA A 75 4.06 -9.60 -2.13
N PRO A 76 2.75 -9.89 -2.27
CA PRO A 76 1.77 -9.62 -1.22
C PRO A 76 2.12 -10.24 0.15
N MET A 77 2.73 -11.43 0.14
CA MET A 77 3.17 -12.12 1.36
C MET A 77 4.34 -11.39 2.04
N GLU A 78 5.26 -10.81 1.27
CA GLU A 78 6.38 -10.04 1.80
C GLU A 78 5.90 -8.73 2.43
N THR A 79 4.94 -8.05 1.79
CA THR A 79 4.30 -6.85 2.37
C THR A 79 3.59 -7.18 3.69
N ALA A 80 2.83 -8.28 3.73
CA ALA A 80 2.16 -8.73 4.96
C ALA A 80 3.17 -9.08 6.06
N LYS A 81 4.25 -9.79 5.72
CA LYS A 81 5.33 -10.12 6.66
C LYS A 81 5.98 -8.87 7.24
N ARG A 82 6.38 -7.91 6.39
CA ARG A 82 6.97 -6.63 6.81
C ARG A 82 6.03 -5.83 7.72
N LEU A 83 4.74 -5.83 7.39
CA LEU A 83 3.71 -5.22 8.21
C LEU A 83 3.62 -5.88 9.60
N VAL A 84 3.54 -7.21 9.65
CA VAL A 84 3.46 -7.97 10.91
C VAL A 84 4.70 -7.74 11.78
N LEU A 85 5.87 -7.68 11.16
CA LEU A 85 7.15 -7.42 11.84
C LEU A 85 7.32 -5.95 12.25
N GLY A 86 6.41 -5.05 11.85
CA GLY A 86 6.50 -3.62 12.16
C GLY A 86 7.68 -2.93 11.49
N VAL A 87 8.10 -3.39 10.31
CA VAL A 87 9.22 -2.82 9.56
C VAL A 87 8.93 -1.36 9.23
N ARG A 88 9.95 -0.51 9.39
CA ARG A 88 9.92 0.90 9.00
C ARG A 88 11.20 1.22 8.25
N GLU A 89 11.06 1.64 7.01
CA GLU A 89 12.18 2.05 6.17
C GLU A 89 12.03 3.53 5.77
N PRO A 90 13.13 4.20 5.42
CA PRO A 90 13.07 5.52 4.77
C PRO A 90 12.22 5.48 3.51
N GLN A 91 11.58 6.60 3.18
CA GLN A 91 10.89 6.74 1.90
C GLN A 91 11.89 6.63 0.76
N VAL A 92 11.60 5.76 -0.20
CA VAL A 92 12.32 5.69 -1.48
C VAL A 92 11.38 6.17 -2.57
N LYS A 93 11.83 7.16 -3.36
CA LYS A 93 11.13 7.55 -4.59
C LYS A 93 11.64 6.68 -5.72
N TYR A 94 10.83 5.72 -6.15
CA TYR A 94 11.20 4.78 -7.22
C TYR A 94 10.95 5.37 -8.62
N ARG A 95 9.94 6.24 -8.75
CA ARG A 95 9.62 6.96 -10.00
C ARG A 95 8.86 8.24 -9.71
N SER A 96 8.64 9.04 -10.74
CA SER A 96 7.66 10.13 -10.71
C SER A 96 6.56 9.82 -11.73
N HIS A 97 5.30 9.86 -11.33
CA HIS A 97 4.16 9.73 -12.25
C HIS A 97 4.16 10.85 -13.32
N ALA A 98 4.77 11.99 -13.01
CA ALA A 98 4.97 13.11 -13.96
C ALA A 98 6.04 12.85 -15.02
N ASP A 99 6.89 11.83 -14.86
CA ASP A 99 7.90 11.46 -15.85
C ASP A 99 7.28 10.48 -16.86
N PHE A 100 6.62 11.01 -17.88
CA PHE A 100 5.87 10.31 -18.95
C PHE A 100 6.71 9.33 -19.84
N ARG A 101 7.93 8.94 -19.46
CA ARG A 101 8.86 8.14 -20.28
C ARG A 101 9.63 7.05 -19.51
N ASP A 102 9.15 6.58 -18.37
CA ASP A 102 9.89 5.56 -17.58
C ASP A 102 9.62 4.10 -17.98
N GLY A 103 8.69 3.84 -18.92
CA GLY A 103 8.36 2.50 -19.39
C GLY A 103 7.63 1.63 -18.34
N ALA A 104 7.11 2.21 -17.25
CA ALA A 104 6.43 1.46 -16.20
C ALA A 104 5.12 0.81 -16.67
N ASP A 105 4.40 1.45 -17.60
CA ASP A 105 3.18 0.88 -18.22
C ASP A 105 3.43 -0.46 -18.93
N ASP A 106 4.63 -0.68 -19.48
CA ASP A 106 4.99 -1.94 -20.11
C ASP A 106 5.23 -3.07 -19.10
N ARG A 107 5.72 -2.77 -17.90
CA ARG A 107 5.92 -3.78 -16.84
C ARG A 107 4.63 -4.21 -16.15
N ILE A 108 3.63 -3.32 -16.08
CA ILE A 108 2.31 -3.64 -15.50
C ILE A 108 1.50 -4.56 -16.43
N ARG A 109 1.68 -4.46 -17.75
CA ARG A 109 0.97 -5.31 -18.73
C ARG A 109 1.35 -6.79 -18.71
N ILE A 110 2.50 -7.16 -18.15
CA ILE A 110 3.03 -8.54 -18.20
C ILE A 110 2.53 -9.41 -17.03
N PHE A 111 1.81 -8.82 -16.07
CA PHE A 111 1.30 -9.51 -14.86
C PHE A 111 -0.23 -9.62 -14.80
N ASN A 112 -0.93 -9.40 -15.93
CA ASN A 112 -2.39 -9.55 -16.02
C ASN A 112 -2.79 -10.78 -16.84
#